data_AF-A0A671SLQ5-F1
#
_entry.id   AF-A0A671SLQ5-F1
#
_cell.length_a   1.000
_cell.length_b   1.000
_cell.length_c   1.000
_cell.angle_alpha   90.00
_cell.angle_beta   90.00
_cell.angle_gamma   90.00
#
_symmetry.space_group_name_H-M   'P 1'
#
loop_
_entity.id
_entity.type
_entity.pdbx_description
1 polymer ?
#
loop_
_entity_poly.entity_id
_entity_poly.type
_entity_poly.pdbx_seq_one_letter_code
_entity_poly.pdbx_strand_id
1 'polypeptide(L)'
;SSLGYLIAAPSVFRAGVEEAVSVTIFNAVEDTRVQLQLSVKGEIVAHSHGTVRGKNYVPSDLRGQAHLKVWGNRQLNEGGYIFHNHTTVTVDSKGTTVFIQTDKPVYKPRQKGSRIVHWKGLKSVCCGIVNMSFPLSDQPVFGEWLVFVEMQGHMYNKSFEVQKYVMPRFELIIEPPPYIRDLNSCEEVTVKARYTFGKPVSGKLTVNMTVNGIGYYRHEVGHSVIKGSATFSLCVKDMMPLEVTDHFRGAVNMWVTVSSVDGGQQTMFDDSTPVHKQLIDIKYSKDTRKQFKPGLPYKGMIEVTYPDGSPAEGVQVRVKAELTPKDNIYTSELVSRNGKATFEIPSIPTAAQYVWLEVFKELAEFDVSDAFGVPKDEGHFWWPGLSSRRRRSSVFPWHWDITKDARFAFTVRTSPSPIFQKT
;
A
#
# COMPACT_ATOMS: atom_id res chain seq x y z
N SER A 1 -24.74 31.03 24.88
CA SER A 1 -23.62 30.40 24.16
C SER A 1 -22.61 31.47 23.76
N SER A 2 -21.36 31.10 23.49
CA SER A 2 -20.36 32.06 22.96
C SER A 2 -20.55 32.28 21.46
N LEU A 3 -20.33 33.52 21.02
CA LEU A 3 -20.26 33.89 19.61
C LEU A 3 -18.90 33.42 19.05
N GLY A 4 -18.88 32.84 17.85
CA GLY A 4 -17.67 32.23 17.31
C GLY A 4 -17.78 31.86 15.83
N TYR A 5 -16.65 31.53 15.20
CA TYR A 5 -16.58 31.23 13.78
C TYR A 5 -15.67 30.02 13.48
N LEU A 6 -15.93 29.37 12.35
CA LEU A 6 -15.09 28.34 11.73
C LEU A 6 -14.80 28.78 10.29
N ILE A 7 -13.55 28.62 9.87
CA ILE A 7 -13.12 28.76 8.46
C ILE A 7 -12.55 27.41 8.04
N ALA A 8 -13.01 26.88 6.91
CA ALA A 8 -12.49 25.67 6.31
C ALA A 8 -12.09 25.94 4.84
N ALA A 9 -10.84 25.64 4.52
CA ALA A 9 -10.25 25.82 3.20
C ALA A 9 -9.31 24.63 2.90
N PRO A 10 -9.06 24.30 1.62
CA PRO A 10 -7.98 23.39 1.24
C PRO A 10 -6.62 23.84 1.79
N SER A 11 -5.76 22.89 2.21
CA SER A 11 -4.36 23.18 2.57
C SER A 11 -3.49 23.48 1.35
N VAL A 12 -3.90 22.99 0.17
CA VAL A 12 -3.29 23.25 -1.12
C VAL A 12 -4.35 23.83 -2.06
N PHE A 13 -4.08 25.02 -2.61
CA PHE A 13 -4.88 25.71 -3.62
C PHE A 13 -4.28 25.44 -5.01
N ARG A 14 -5.11 25.24 -6.03
CA ARG A 14 -4.67 25.04 -7.41
C ARG A 14 -4.83 26.31 -8.24
N ALA A 15 -3.74 26.75 -8.85
CA ALA A 15 -3.73 27.85 -9.81
C ALA A 15 -4.68 27.56 -10.99
N GLY A 16 -5.38 28.58 -11.50
CA GLY A 16 -6.34 28.45 -12.59
C GLY A 16 -7.59 27.62 -12.26
N VAL A 17 -8.01 27.61 -10.99
CA VAL A 17 -9.21 26.91 -10.46
C VAL A 17 -9.97 27.84 -9.51
N GLU A 18 -11.29 27.65 -9.39
CA GLU A 18 -12.10 28.23 -8.32
C GLU A 18 -11.96 27.38 -7.04
N GLU A 19 -11.24 27.89 -6.04
CA GLU A 19 -11.14 27.24 -4.74
C GLU A 19 -12.27 27.68 -3.81
N ALA A 20 -12.90 26.71 -3.13
CA ALA A 20 -14.02 26.94 -2.24
C ALA A 20 -13.55 27.11 -0.79
N VAL A 21 -13.89 28.24 -0.17
CA VAL A 21 -13.65 28.50 1.25
C VAL A 21 -15.01 28.58 1.96
N SER A 22 -15.23 27.66 2.89
CA SER A 22 -16.39 27.68 3.76
C SER A 22 -16.09 28.52 5.00
N VAL A 23 -17.05 29.36 5.38
CA VAL A 23 -17.04 30.13 6.62
C VAL A 23 -18.39 29.89 7.28
N THR A 24 -18.37 29.58 8.57
CA THR A 24 -19.58 29.32 9.37
C THR A 24 -19.49 30.15 10.65
N ILE A 25 -20.56 30.86 10.99
CA ILE A 25 -20.65 31.66 12.21
C ILE A 25 -21.69 31.02 13.13
N PHE A 26 -21.31 30.75 14.37
CA PHE A 26 -22.16 30.10 15.37
C PHE A 26 -22.84 31.16 16.23
N ASN A 27 -24.16 31.03 16.41
CA ASN A 27 -25.00 31.99 17.16
C ASN A 27 -25.04 33.41 16.55
N ALA A 28 -24.94 33.53 15.22
CA ALA A 28 -25.13 34.80 14.53
C ALA A 28 -26.54 35.38 14.80
N VAL A 29 -26.60 36.66 15.18
CA VAL A 29 -27.86 37.40 15.42
C VAL A 29 -28.24 38.27 14.22
N GLU A 30 -27.24 38.69 13.43
CA GLU A 30 -27.38 39.52 12.24
C GLU A 30 -26.50 38.97 11.11
N ASP A 31 -26.89 39.23 9.86
CA ASP A 31 -26.12 38.84 8.68
C ASP A 31 -24.73 39.49 8.69
N THR A 32 -23.70 38.68 8.47
CA THR A 32 -22.30 39.11 8.52
C THR A 32 -21.68 39.05 7.14
N ARG A 33 -21.15 40.17 6.64
CA ARG A 33 -20.53 40.24 5.31
C ARG A 33 -19.09 39.76 5.39
N VAL A 34 -18.81 38.59 4.81
CA VAL A 34 -17.48 37.99 4.79
C VAL A 34 -16.68 38.50 3.58
N GLN A 35 -15.40 38.78 3.80
CA GLN A 35 -14.42 39.15 2.79
C GLN A 35 -13.22 38.18 2.88
N LEU A 36 -12.70 37.79 1.72
CA LEU A 36 -11.57 36.89 1.56
C LEU A 36 -10.52 37.52 0.66
N GLN A 37 -9.25 37.31 0.99
CA GLN A 37 -8.11 37.85 0.25
C GLN A 37 -6.98 36.82 0.23
N LEU A 38 -6.58 36.38 -0.95
CA LEU A 38 -5.37 35.59 -1.15
C LEU A 38 -4.23 36.53 -1.57
N SER A 39 -3.07 36.38 -0.94
CA SER A 39 -1.89 37.21 -1.22
C SER A 39 -0.61 36.39 -1.32
N VAL A 40 0.24 36.70 -2.30
CA VAL A 40 1.51 36.00 -2.58
C VAL A 40 2.62 37.04 -2.51
N LYS A 41 3.66 36.80 -1.70
CA LYS A 41 4.77 37.75 -1.45
C LYS A 41 4.35 39.16 -1.00
N GLY A 42 3.11 39.33 -0.54
CA GLY A 42 2.49 40.60 -0.13
C GLY A 42 1.50 41.18 -1.15
N GLU A 43 1.58 40.79 -2.42
CA GLU A 43 0.66 41.25 -3.48
C GLU A 43 -0.69 40.54 -3.41
N ILE A 44 -1.77 41.23 -3.79
CA ILE A 44 -3.13 40.67 -3.78
C ILE A 44 -3.38 39.92 -5.08
N VAL A 45 -3.49 38.59 -5.00
CA VAL A 45 -3.67 37.73 -6.19
C VAL A 45 -5.12 37.30 -6.39
N ALA A 46 -5.92 37.23 -5.33
CA ALA A 46 -7.36 36.98 -5.43
C ALA A 46 -8.10 37.69 -4.29
N HIS A 47 -9.34 38.09 -4.56
CA HIS A 47 -10.26 38.61 -3.55
C HIS A 47 -11.68 38.13 -3.84
N SER A 48 -12.49 38.00 -2.79
CA SER A 48 -13.90 37.59 -2.90
C SER A 48 -14.68 38.14 -1.71
N HIS A 49 -15.99 38.29 -1.86
CA HIS A 49 -16.86 38.73 -0.77
C HIS A 49 -18.27 38.15 -0.92
N GLY A 50 -18.99 37.99 0.19
CA GLY A 50 -20.37 37.53 0.17
C GLY A 50 -20.89 37.10 1.54
N THR A 51 -22.14 36.67 1.57
CA THR A 51 -22.81 36.08 2.73
C THR A 51 -22.62 34.56 2.74
N VAL A 52 -21.65 34.10 3.52
CA VAL A 52 -21.55 32.72 4.05
C VAL A 52 -21.38 31.57 3.01
N ARG A 53 -20.87 31.83 1.80
CA ARG A 53 -20.09 30.82 1.02
C ARG A 53 -19.17 31.48 -0.02
N GLY A 54 -17.85 31.43 0.20
CA GLY A 54 -16.87 32.08 -0.67
C GLY A 54 -16.27 31.14 -1.73
N LYS A 55 -16.27 31.56 -2.99
CA LYS A 55 -15.35 31.05 -4.03
C LYS A 55 -14.25 32.07 -4.25
N ASN A 56 -13.01 31.62 -4.40
CA ASN A 56 -11.86 32.44 -4.83
C ASN A 56 -11.32 31.86 -6.14
N TYR A 57 -11.22 32.68 -7.19
CA TYR A 57 -10.45 32.30 -8.38
C TYR A 57 -8.96 32.50 -8.11
N VAL A 58 -8.15 31.47 -8.28
CA VAL A 58 -6.68 31.56 -8.13
C VAL A 58 -6.06 31.79 -9.51
N PRO A 59 -5.28 32.87 -9.73
CA PRO A 59 -4.58 33.08 -11.00
C PRO A 59 -3.67 31.92 -11.43
N SER A 60 -3.53 31.73 -12.75
CA SER A 60 -2.91 30.56 -13.39
C SER A 60 -1.43 30.34 -13.08
N ASP A 61 -0.68 31.42 -12.87
CA ASP A 61 0.80 31.41 -12.93
C ASP A 61 1.47 31.40 -11.54
N LEU A 62 0.71 31.03 -10.50
CA LEU A 62 1.13 31.08 -9.11
C LEU A 62 1.65 29.73 -8.61
N ARG A 63 2.77 29.76 -7.89
CA ARG A 63 3.37 28.62 -7.16
C ARG A 63 4.02 29.09 -5.86
N GLY A 64 4.04 28.25 -4.84
CA GLY A 64 4.73 28.49 -3.57
C GLY A 64 3.77 28.70 -2.39
N GLN A 65 4.11 29.59 -1.45
CA GLN A 65 3.24 29.89 -0.30
C GLN A 65 2.44 31.18 -0.54
N ALA A 66 1.16 31.14 -0.14
CA ALA A 66 0.26 32.29 -0.14
C ALA A 66 -0.37 32.49 1.23
N HIS A 67 -0.59 33.73 1.64
CA HIS A 67 -1.34 34.08 2.83
C HIS A 67 -2.81 34.32 2.46
N LEU A 68 -3.69 33.46 2.95
CA LEU A 68 -5.13 33.60 2.90
C LEU A 68 -5.58 34.37 4.16
N LYS A 69 -6.17 35.55 3.95
CA LYS A 69 -6.80 36.37 4.98
C LYS A 69 -8.32 36.31 4.82
N VAL A 70 -9.04 36.20 5.93
CA VAL A 70 -10.52 36.14 5.96
C VAL A 70 -11.02 36.98 7.12
N TRP A 71 -12.03 37.81 6.89
CA TRP A 71 -12.68 38.60 7.92
C TRP A 71 -14.16 38.80 7.64
N GLY A 72 -14.94 38.97 8.71
CA GLY A 72 -16.31 39.47 8.66
C GLY A 72 -16.36 40.87 9.25
N ASN A 73 -17.15 41.76 8.64
CA ASN A 73 -17.42 43.15 9.05
C ASN A 73 -16.16 43.97 9.41
N ARG A 74 -15.71 44.82 8.48
CA ARG A 74 -14.41 45.51 8.59
C ARG A 74 -14.50 46.82 9.37
N GLN A 75 -15.68 47.39 9.56
CA GLN A 75 -15.87 48.62 10.33
C GLN A 75 -16.76 48.41 11.56
N LEU A 76 -16.47 49.14 12.64
CA LEU A 76 -17.23 49.15 13.90
C LEU A 76 -18.69 49.62 13.76
N ASN A 77 -19.05 50.17 12.59
CA ASN A 77 -20.39 50.67 12.27
C ASN A 77 -21.21 49.66 11.43
N GLU A 78 -20.65 48.48 11.11
CA GLU A 78 -21.34 47.41 10.35
C GLU A 78 -21.94 46.37 11.32
N GLY A 79 -23.28 46.29 11.39
CA GLY A 79 -24.00 45.25 12.15
C GLY A 79 -23.69 43.82 11.68
N GLY A 80 -23.67 42.86 12.59
CA GLY A 80 -23.11 41.51 12.41
C GLY A 80 -21.78 41.27 13.15
N TYR A 81 -21.17 40.09 12.93
CA TYR A 81 -20.05 39.62 13.73
C TYR A 81 -18.68 40.01 13.15
N ILE A 82 -17.96 40.87 13.87
CA ILE A 82 -16.59 41.27 13.55
C ILE A 82 -15.61 40.15 13.92
N PHE A 83 -14.87 39.64 12.93
CA PHE A 83 -13.76 38.70 13.13
C PHE A 83 -12.68 38.87 12.07
N HIS A 84 -11.42 38.57 12.39
CA HIS A 84 -10.31 38.55 11.44
C HIS A 84 -9.35 37.41 11.74
N ASN A 85 -8.98 36.63 10.72
CA ASN A 85 -7.99 35.57 10.83
C ASN A 85 -7.19 35.41 9.53
N HIS A 86 -6.04 34.74 9.62
CA HIS A 86 -5.20 34.43 8.46
C HIS A 86 -4.48 33.08 8.61
N THR A 87 -4.16 32.46 7.48
CA THR A 87 -3.36 31.23 7.42
C THR A 87 -2.48 31.24 6.17
N THR A 88 -1.46 30.40 6.16
CA THR A 88 -0.66 30.14 4.95
C THR A 88 -1.19 28.88 4.27
N VAL A 89 -1.44 28.97 2.97
CA VAL A 89 -1.78 27.84 2.10
C VAL A 89 -0.67 27.65 1.06
N THR A 90 -0.46 26.41 0.62
CA THR A 90 0.41 26.15 -0.52
C THR A 90 -0.39 26.38 -1.80
N VAL A 91 0.15 27.14 -2.75
CA VAL A 91 -0.38 27.23 -4.11
C VAL A 91 0.47 26.34 -5.01
N ASP A 92 -0.17 25.36 -5.63
CA ASP A 92 0.42 24.56 -6.71
C ASP A 92 -0.19 24.98 -8.05
N SER A 93 0.58 24.81 -9.11
CA SER A 93 0.12 24.83 -10.49
C SER A 93 -1.05 23.87 -10.73
N LYS A 94 -1.81 24.15 -11.80
CA LYS A 94 -2.84 23.23 -12.30
C LYS A 94 -2.21 21.94 -12.82
N GLY A 95 -2.13 20.92 -11.96
CA GLY A 95 -1.73 19.58 -12.36
C GLY A 95 -2.72 18.97 -13.35
N THR A 96 -2.51 19.18 -14.64
CA THR A 96 -3.28 18.57 -15.73
C THR A 96 -2.97 17.07 -15.79
N THR A 97 -3.97 16.20 -15.67
CA THR A 97 -3.76 14.74 -15.68
C THR A 97 -3.62 14.22 -17.11
N VAL A 98 -2.40 13.92 -17.55
CA VAL A 98 -2.13 13.27 -18.84
C VAL A 98 -2.10 11.76 -18.66
N PHE A 99 -3.06 11.07 -19.27
CA PHE A 99 -3.11 9.61 -19.30
C PHE A 99 -2.45 9.10 -20.58
N ILE A 100 -1.24 8.53 -20.47
CA ILE A 100 -0.57 7.88 -21.60
C ILE A 100 -1.07 6.43 -21.67
N GLN A 101 -1.60 6.03 -22.83
CA GLN A 101 -2.00 4.65 -23.11
C GLN A 101 -1.26 4.13 -24.35
N THR A 102 -0.74 2.90 -24.22
CA THR A 102 -0.16 2.10 -25.29
C THR A 102 -1.13 0.96 -25.61
N ASP A 103 -1.12 0.42 -26.83
CA ASP A 103 -1.99 -0.73 -27.17
C ASP A 103 -1.51 -2.04 -26.52
N LYS A 104 -0.23 -2.11 -26.12
CA LYS A 104 0.39 -3.24 -25.41
C LYS A 104 1.36 -2.75 -24.33
N PRO A 105 1.65 -3.57 -23.29
CA PRO A 105 2.72 -3.29 -22.33
C PRO A 105 4.11 -3.69 -22.86
N VAL A 106 4.18 -4.61 -23.83
CA VAL A 106 5.43 -5.18 -24.37
C VAL A 106 5.39 -5.17 -25.91
N TYR A 107 6.50 -4.74 -26.53
CA TYR A 107 6.68 -4.73 -27.99
C TYR A 107 7.93 -5.50 -28.42
N LYS A 108 7.96 -5.92 -29.68
CA LYS A 108 9.01 -6.75 -30.29
C LYS A 108 9.52 -6.06 -31.58
N PRO A 109 10.65 -5.31 -31.59
CA PRO A 109 10.85 -4.15 -32.50
C PRO A 109 12.21 -3.98 -33.27
N ARG A 110 12.28 -3.31 -34.44
CA ARG A 110 13.46 -3.08 -35.34
C ARG A 110 14.58 -2.20 -34.75
N GLN A 111 15.61 -1.98 -35.58
CA GLN A 111 16.99 -1.65 -35.18
C GLN A 111 17.14 -0.31 -34.46
N LYS A 112 18.33 -0.13 -33.86
CA LYS A 112 18.58 0.78 -32.74
C LYS A 112 18.36 2.25 -33.07
N GLY A 113 17.92 2.99 -32.06
CA GLY A 113 18.00 4.45 -31.99
C GLY A 113 17.95 4.94 -30.54
N SER A 114 18.45 6.14 -30.29
CA SER A 114 18.16 6.92 -29.07
C SER A 114 17.14 8.01 -29.42
N ARG A 115 16.36 8.48 -28.42
CA ARG A 115 15.21 9.42 -28.52
C ARG A 115 14.54 9.47 -29.90
N ILE A 116 13.95 8.35 -30.30
CA ILE A 116 13.74 8.01 -31.71
C ILE A 116 12.74 8.93 -32.43
N VAL A 117 11.70 9.40 -31.73
CA VAL A 117 10.75 10.39 -32.28
C VAL A 117 10.40 11.44 -31.22
N HIS A 118 10.12 12.65 -31.67
CA HIS A 118 9.59 13.74 -30.86
C HIS A 118 8.66 14.61 -31.70
N TRP A 119 7.38 14.63 -31.34
CA TRP A 119 6.36 15.43 -32.02
C TRP A 119 6.16 16.77 -31.31
N LYS A 120 5.88 17.84 -32.06
CA LYS A 120 5.58 19.19 -31.54
C LYS A 120 4.26 19.68 -32.11
N GLY A 121 3.57 20.57 -31.38
CA GLY A 121 2.36 21.24 -31.87
C GLY A 121 1.15 20.32 -32.10
N LEU A 122 1.10 19.17 -31.41
CA LEU A 122 -0.01 18.23 -31.51
C LEU A 122 -1.33 18.89 -31.10
N LYS A 123 -2.36 18.72 -31.94
CA LYS A 123 -3.74 19.17 -31.68
C LYS A 123 -4.57 17.96 -31.27
N SER A 124 -5.51 18.14 -30.34
CA SER A 124 -6.46 17.10 -29.98
C SER A 124 -7.46 16.85 -31.12
N VAL A 125 -7.80 15.59 -31.36
CA VAL A 125 -8.72 15.18 -32.44
C VAL A 125 -10.17 15.43 -32.02
N CYS A 126 -10.50 15.05 -30.79
CA CYS A 126 -11.61 15.59 -30.02
C CYS A 126 -11.23 15.60 -28.54
N CYS A 127 -11.95 16.36 -27.72
CA CYS A 127 -12.22 15.96 -26.35
C CYS A 127 -10.97 15.86 -25.43
N GLY A 128 -9.84 16.46 -25.82
CA GLY A 128 -8.54 16.31 -25.15
C GLY A 128 -7.69 15.09 -25.58
N ILE A 129 -8.21 14.22 -26.45
CA ILE A 129 -7.52 13.02 -26.93
C ILE A 129 -6.60 13.35 -28.11
N VAL A 130 -5.37 12.85 -28.05
CA VAL A 130 -4.37 12.87 -29.13
C VAL A 130 -3.99 11.42 -29.43
N ASN A 131 -4.06 11.00 -30.70
CA ASN A 131 -3.67 9.65 -31.11
C ASN A 131 -2.41 9.72 -31.99
N MET A 132 -1.39 8.94 -31.65
CA MET A 132 -0.10 8.88 -32.34
C MET A 132 0.33 7.43 -32.54
N SER A 133 0.79 7.09 -33.74
CA SER A 133 1.43 5.80 -34.03
C SER A 133 2.93 5.98 -34.19
N PHE A 134 3.71 5.02 -33.70
CA PHE A 134 5.15 4.94 -33.89
C PHE A 134 5.53 3.51 -34.32
N PRO A 135 5.99 3.30 -35.58
CA PRO A 135 6.34 1.99 -36.06
C PRO A 135 7.66 1.48 -35.48
N LEU A 136 7.63 0.22 -35.06
CA LEU A 136 8.76 -0.60 -34.63
C LEU A 136 9.01 -1.76 -35.66
N SER A 137 9.51 -2.97 -35.29
CA SER A 137 9.60 -4.20 -36.15
C SER A 137 10.03 -5.59 -35.50
N ASP A 138 11.31 -5.93 -35.14
CA ASP A 138 11.69 -7.21 -34.42
C ASP A 138 12.65 -7.36 -33.15
N GLN A 139 13.96 -7.13 -32.83
CA GLN A 139 15.33 -6.61 -33.24
C GLN A 139 15.88 -5.14 -33.00
N PRO A 140 15.92 -4.57 -31.76
CA PRO A 140 16.12 -3.13 -31.40
C PRO A 140 17.30 -2.80 -30.43
N VAL A 141 17.15 -1.69 -29.69
CA VAL A 141 17.56 -1.58 -28.26
C VAL A 141 16.49 -2.24 -27.37
N PHE A 142 16.86 -3.29 -26.63
CA PHE A 142 15.96 -3.99 -25.69
C PHE A 142 15.91 -3.30 -24.31
N GLY A 143 14.85 -3.57 -23.54
CA GLY A 143 14.67 -3.07 -22.15
C GLY A 143 13.47 -2.14 -21.99
N GLU A 144 13.49 -1.30 -20.96
CA GLU A 144 12.45 -0.30 -20.69
C GLU A 144 12.56 0.89 -21.65
N TRP A 145 11.41 1.33 -22.20
CA TRP A 145 11.29 2.48 -23.08
C TRP A 145 10.29 3.48 -22.50
N LEU A 146 10.65 4.76 -22.46
CA LEU A 146 9.84 5.83 -21.87
C LEU A 146 9.21 6.72 -22.95
N VAL A 147 7.88 6.81 -22.93
CA VAL A 147 7.14 7.91 -23.58
C VAL A 147 7.17 9.11 -22.65
N PHE A 148 7.53 10.28 -23.17
CA PHE A 148 7.43 11.56 -22.45
C PHE A 148 6.44 12.48 -23.16
N VAL A 149 5.54 13.09 -22.40
CA VAL A 149 4.60 14.12 -22.86
C VAL A 149 4.83 15.38 -22.04
N GLU A 150 5.13 16.49 -22.72
CA GLU A 150 5.20 17.81 -22.10
C GLU A 150 3.89 18.55 -22.36
N MET A 151 3.24 19.03 -21.28
CA MET A 151 2.02 19.82 -21.37
C MET A 151 2.05 20.92 -20.30
N GLN A 152 1.87 22.17 -20.72
CA GLN A 152 1.83 23.35 -19.83
C GLN A 152 3.09 23.47 -18.91
N GLY A 153 4.27 23.08 -19.42
CA GLY A 153 5.52 23.10 -18.66
C GLY A 153 5.67 21.97 -17.62
N HIS A 154 4.76 20.99 -17.61
CA HIS A 154 4.89 19.77 -16.83
C HIS A 154 5.23 18.59 -17.75
N MET A 155 6.17 17.75 -17.32
CA MET A 155 6.51 16.50 -17.99
C MET A 155 5.80 15.31 -17.32
N TYR A 156 5.14 14.50 -18.15
CA TYR A 156 4.52 13.23 -17.77
C TYR A 156 5.23 12.12 -18.51
N ASN A 157 5.39 10.95 -17.88
CA ASN A 157 6.02 9.81 -18.52
C ASN A 157 5.22 8.51 -18.31
N LYS A 158 5.52 7.53 -19.15
CA LYS A 158 5.08 6.14 -19.01
C LYS A 158 6.07 5.22 -19.67
N SER A 159 6.41 4.12 -19.01
CA SER A 159 7.21 3.06 -19.62
C SER A 159 6.36 1.98 -20.31
N PHE A 160 7.00 1.33 -21.27
CA PHE A 160 6.63 0.05 -21.85
C PHE A 160 7.90 -0.77 -22.07
N GLU A 161 7.80 -2.10 -22.10
CA GLU A 161 8.98 -2.96 -22.30
C GLU A 161 9.17 -3.33 -23.77
N VAL A 162 10.42 -3.56 -24.14
CA VAL A 162 10.84 -3.90 -25.49
C VAL A 162 11.72 -5.15 -25.45
N GLN A 163 11.17 -6.25 -25.95
CA GLN A 163 11.74 -7.60 -25.87
C GLN A 163 12.03 -8.18 -27.27
N LYS A 164 12.79 -9.28 -27.32
CA LYS A 164 13.12 -9.96 -28.58
C LYS A 164 11.91 -10.71 -29.15
N TYR A 165 11.65 -10.56 -30.45
CA TYR A 165 10.83 -11.57 -31.13
C TYR A 165 11.60 -12.89 -31.22
N VAL A 166 11.12 -13.87 -30.46
CA VAL A 166 11.45 -15.29 -30.63
C VAL A 166 10.13 -15.99 -30.89
N MET A 167 10.07 -16.78 -31.96
CA MET A 167 8.95 -17.70 -32.20
C MET A 167 9.20 -18.96 -31.36
N PRO A 168 8.39 -19.26 -30.34
CA PRO A 168 8.51 -20.52 -29.61
C PRO A 168 8.11 -21.67 -30.54
N ARG A 169 8.91 -22.74 -30.60
CA ARG A 169 8.56 -23.95 -31.38
C ARG A 169 7.34 -24.68 -30.79
N PHE A 170 7.19 -24.58 -29.48
CA PHE A 170 6.07 -25.08 -28.70
C PHE A 170 5.83 -24.18 -27.49
N GLU A 171 4.58 -24.12 -27.07
CA GLU A 171 4.13 -23.51 -25.83
C GLU A 171 4.58 -24.38 -24.64
N LEU A 172 5.03 -23.72 -23.57
CA LEU A 172 5.41 -24.32 -22.30
C LEU A 172 4.63 -23.60 -21.19
N ILE A 173 3.91 -24.35 -20.36
CA ILE A 173 3.09 -23.84 -19.26
C ILE A 173 3.54 -24.54 -17.98
N ILE A 174 3.67 -23.76 -16.90
CA ILE A 174 3.92 -24.24 -15.55
C ILE A 174 2.66 -23.93 -14.74
N GLU A 175 2.18 -24.90 -13.97
CA GLU A 175 1.03 -24.80 -13.08
C GLU A 175 1.51 -25.17 -11.67
N PRO A 176 1.97 -24.19 -10.87
CA PRO A 176 2.45 -24.39 -9.51
C PRO A 176 1.33 -24.27 -8.46
N PRO A 177 1.56 -24.66 -7.20
CA PRO A 177 0.66 -24.33 -6.10
C PRO A 177 0.60 -22.81 -5.85
N PRO A 178 -0.53 -22.25 -5.37
CA PRO A 178 -0.68 -20.81 -5.16
C PRO A 178 0.18 -20.27 -4.00
N TYR A 179 0.58 -21.14 -3.07
CA TYR A 179 1.52 -20.90 -1.97
C TYR A 179 1.89 -22.25 -1.33
N ILE A 180 3.01 -22.31 -0.61
CA ILE A 180 3.41 -23.51 0.14
C ILE A 180 2.64 -23.56 1.48
N ARG A 181 1.92 -24.66 1.73
CA ARG A 181 1.07 -24.81 2.93
C ARG A 181 1.83 -25.26 4.18
N ASP A 182 2.68 -26.27 4.04
CA ASP A 182 3.56 -26.78 5.08
C ASP A 182 4.96 -27.04 4.49
N LEU A 183 5.99 -26.46 5.09
CA LEU A 183 7.38 -26.57 4.64
C LEU A 183 7.91 -28.02 4.68
N ASN A 184 7.35 -28.88 5.53
CA ASN A 184 7.73 -30.29 5.67
C ASN A 184 7.09 -31.20 4.60
N SER A 185 5.97 -30.74 4.03
CA SER A 185 5.24 -31.42 2.96
C SER A 185 5.89 -31.20 1.59
N CYS A 186 5.37 -31.87 0.57
CA CYS A 186 5.68 -31.56 -0.82
C CYS A 186 4.36 -31.31 -1.56
N GLU A 187 4.28 -30.21 -2.29
CA GLU A 187 3.14 -29.89 -3.17
C GLU A 187 3.39 -30.49 -4.57
N GLU A 188 2.35 -30.64 -5.41
CA GLU A 188 2.52 -31.04 -6.81
C GLU A 188 2.60 -29.83 -7.75
N VAL A 189 3.50 -29.90 -8.74
CA VAL A 189 3.61 -28.94 -9.85
C VAL A 189 3.38 -29.66 -11.17
N THR A 190 2.54 -29.09 -12.03
CA THR A 190 2.29 -29.64 -13.38
C THR A 190 2.99 -28.80 -14.44
N VAL A 191 3.68 -29.47 -15.38
CA VAL A 191 4.25 -28.85 -16.58
C VAL A 191 3.50 -29.37 -17.80
N LYS A 192 3.13 -28.48 -18.73
CA LYS A 192 2.47 -28.81 -20.00
C LYS A 192 3.27 -28.23 -21.16
N ALA A 193 3.52 -29.04 -22.19
CA ALA A 193 4.32 -28.66 -23.35
C ALA A 193 3.60 -29.09 -24.64
N ARG A 194 3.23 -28.11 -25.47
CA ARG A 194 2.32 -28.31 -26.62
C ARG A 194 2.81 -27.52 -27.83
N TYR A 195 2.93 -28.16 -28.99
CA TYR A 195 3.28 -27.48 -30.23
C TYR A 195 2.24 -26.43 -30.62
N THR A 196 2.66 -25.42 -31.40
CA THR A 196 1.75 -24.38 -31.92
C THR A 196 0.60 -24.93 -32.78
N PHE A 197 0.78 -26.13 -33.35
CA PHE A 197 -0.26 -26.92 -34.05
C PHE A 197 -1.00 -27.92 -33.14
N GLY A 198 -0.99 -27.72 -31.82
CA GLY A 198 -1.84 -28.40 -30.85
C GLY A 198 -1.40 -29.78 -30.36
N LYS A 199 -0.43 -30.44 -31.00
CA LYS A 199 0.05 -31.77 -30.57
C LYS A 199 0.91 -31.71 -29.29
N PRO A 200 0.92 -32.77 -28.46
CA PRO A 200 1.79 -32.85 -27.28
C PRO A 200 3.28 -32.93 -27.67
N VAL A 201 4.14 -32.22 -26.93
CA VAL A 201 5.60 -32.32 -27.07
C VAL A 201 6.08 -33.57 -26.34
N SER A 202 6.92 -34.39 -27.01
CA SER A 202 7.61 -35.52 -26.38
C SER A 202 9.09 -35.19 -26.23
N GLY A 203 9.67 -35.40 -25.05
CA GLY A 203 11.06 -35.03 -24.82
C GLY A 203 11.54 -35.19 -23.39
N LYS A 204 12.68 -34.56 -23.11
CA LYS A 204 13.36 -34.51 -21.81
C LYS A 204 12.96 -33.24 -21.06
N LEU A 205 12.52 -33.39 -19.82
CA LEU A 205 12.23 -32.32 -18.86
C LEU A 205 13.40 -32.21 -17.86
N THR A 206 13.86 -30.99 -17.62
CA THR A 206 14.81 -30.64 -16.55
C THR A 206 14.22 -29.46 -15.77
N VAL A 207 14.12 -29.59 -14.45
CA VAL A 207 13.59 -28.52 -13.57
C VAL A 207 14.64 -28.20 -12.51
N ASN A 208 15.00 -26.92 -12.40
CA ASN A 208 15.91 -26.42 -11.37
C ASN A 208 15.13 -25.46 -10.47
N MET A 209 15.16 -25.69 -9.15
CA MET A 209 14.46 -24.87 -8.16
C MET A 209 15.39 -24.35 -7.08
N THR A 210 15.12 -23.15 -6.59
CA THR A 210 15.73 -22.54 -5.40
C THR A 210 14.68 -21.80 -4.60
N VAL A 211 14.93 -21.51 -3.32
CA VAL A 211 14.10 -20.57 -2.53
C VAL A 211 14.79 -19.21 -2.47
N ASN A 212 14.08 -18.19 -2.94
CA ASN A 212 14.53 -16.80 -2.95
C ASN A 212 14.71 -16.27 -1.52
N GLY A 213 15.76 -15.48 -1.30
CA GLY A 213 16.13 -14.96 0.03
C GLY A 213 16.94 -15.91 0.93
N ILE A 214 17.16 -17.17 0.54
CA ILE A 214 17.96 -18.16 1.32
C ILE A 214 19.31 -18.49 0.64
N GLY A 215 19.34 -18.56 -0.69
CA GLY A 215 20.58 -18.70 -1.47
C GLY A 215 21.19 -20.12 -1.49
N TYR A 216 22.09 -20.32 -2.46
CA TYR A 216 22.92 -21.52 -2.76
C TYR A 216 22.28 -22.92 -2.85
N TYR A 217 21.22 -23.24 -2.11
CA TYR A 217 20.52 -24.52 -2.20
C TYR A 217 19.68 -24.58 -3.49
N ARG A 218 20.16 -25.39 -4.45
CA ARG A 218 19.53 -25.65 -5.74
C ARG A 218 19.16 -27.11 -5.84
N HIS A 219 17.87 -27.38 -5.89
CA HIS A 219 17.36 -28.73 -6.13
C HIS A 219 17.14 -28.91 -7.64
N GLU A 220 17.87 -29.84 -8.26
CA GLU A 220 17.70 -30.21 -9.66
C GLU A 220 16.87 -31.49 -9.76
N VAL A 221 15.61 -31.38 -10.20
CA VAL A 221 14.77 -32.56 -10.47
C VAL A 221 15.23 -33.16 -11.79
N GLY A 222 15.95 -34.27 -11.67
CA GLY A 222 16.64 -34.91 -12.77
C GLY A 222 15.72 -35.57 -13.80
N HIS A 223 15.71 -35.00 -15.00
CA HIS A 223 15.59 -35.75 -16.27
C HIS A 223 14.33 -36.61 -16.47
N SER A 224 13.15 -36.15 -16.03
CA SER A 224 11.88 -36.81 -16.35
C SER A 224 11.59 -36.80 -17.87
N VAL A 225 10.84 -37.78 -18.37
CA VAL A 225 10.33 -37.79 -19.75
C VAL A 225 8.95 -37.14 -19.79
N ILE A 226 8.80 -36.07 -20.57
CA ILE A 226 7.51 -35.40 -20.78
C ILE A 226 6.83 -35.93 -22.06
N LYS A 227 5.51 -36.13 -22.01
CA LYS A 227 4.66 -36.49 -23.15
C LYS A 227 3.41 -35.61 -23.15
N GLY A 228 3.54 -34.36 -23.55
CA GLY A 228 2.49 -33.33 -23.49
C GLY A 228 2.30 -32.73 -22.11
N SER A 229 2.33 -33.55 -21.06
CA SER A 229 2.38 -33.09 -19.67
C SER A 229 3.23 -34.04 -18.81
N ALA A 230 3.71 -33.51 -17.68
CA ALA A 230 4.37 -34.25 -16.61
C ALA A 230 4.14 -33.52 -15.27
N THR A 231 4.05 -34.28 -14.18
CA THR A 231 4.01 -33.74 -12.80
C THR A 231 5.31 -34.06 -12.06
N PHE A 232 5.63 -33.26 -11.05
CA PHE A 232 6.70 -33.55 -10.10
C PHE A 232 6.39 -32.92 -8.73
N SER A 233 7.09 -33.39 -7.69
CA SER A 233 6.89 -32.92 -6.31
C SER A 233 7.82 -31.74 -5.98
N LEU A 234 7.26 -30.68 -5.43
CA LEU A 234 7.94 -29.49 -4.93
C LEU A 234 8.13 -29.62 -3.41
N CYS A 235 9.27 -30.20 -3.00
CA CYS A 235 9.64 -30.37 -1.60
C CYS A 235 10.52 -29.21 -1.12
N VAL A 236 9.97 -28.32 -0.28
CA VAL A 236 10.66 -27.06 0.08
C VAL A 236 11.66 -27.23 1.23
N LYS A 237 11.44 -28.19 2.14
CA LYS A 237 12.43 -28.63 3.15
C LYS A 237 13.82 -28.93 2.57
N ASP A 238 13.90 -29.42 1.34
CA ASP A 238 15.14 -29.84 0.68
C ASP A 238 15.90 -28.65 0.04
N MET A 239 15.32 -27.44 0.14
CA MET A 239 15.87 -26.17 -0.37
C MET A 239 15.98 -25.08 0.72
N MET A 240 15.59 -25.37 1.96
CA MET A 240 15.66 -24.45 3.10
C MET A 240 16.47 -25.08 4.24
N PRO A 241 17.35 -24.34 4.93
CA PRO A 241 18.01 -24.86 6.12
C PRO A 241 16.99 -25.10 7.26
N LEU A 242 17.34 -25.98 8.20
CA LEU A 242 16.48 -26.32 9.35
C LEU A 242 16.17 -25.09 10.23
N GLU A 243 17.13 -24.17 10.36
CA GLU A 243 16.98 -22.92 11.12
C GLU A 243 16.73 -21.72 10.20
N VAL A 244 15.45 -21.46 9.93
CA VAL A 244 14.97 -20.24 9.27
C VAL A 244 14.18 -19.38 10.25
N THR A 245 14.28 -18.05 10.15
CA THR A 245 13.60 -17.11 11.06
C THR A 245 12.07 -17.17 10.92
N ASP A 246 11.35 -16.98 12.02
CA ASP A 246 9.86 -17.10 12.05
C ASP A 246 9.15 -16.10 11.12
N HIS A 247 9.78 -14.97 10.84
CA HIS A 247 9.28 -13.94 9.92
C HIS A 247 9.77 -14.12 8.47
N PHE A 248 10.37 -15.27 8.12
CA PHE A 248 10.86 -15.51 6.76
C PHE A 248 9.73 -15.48 5.72
N ARG A 249 10.00 -14.74 4.65
CA ARG A 249 9.16 -14.60 3.46
C ARG A 249 10.07 -14.64 2.22
N GLY A 250 9.87 -15.62 1.37
CA GLY A 250 10.53 -15.78 0.08
C GLY A 250 9.56 -16.30 -0.97
N ALA A 251 10.09 -16.81 -2.08
CA ALA A 251 9.33 -17.47 -3.14
C ALA A 251 10.14 -18.64 -3.71
N VAL A 252 9.48 -19.62 -4.34
CA VAL A 252 10.16 -20.66 -5.11
C VAL A 252 10.51 -20.09 -6.48
N ASN A 253 11.80 -19.97 -6.76
CA ASN A 253 12.30 -19.59 -8.08
C ASN A 253 12.54 -20.88 -8.87
N MET A 254 11.87 -21.03 -10.01
CA MET A 254 11.81 -22.27 -10.77
C MET A 254 12.16 -22.04 -12.25
N TRP A 255 13.18 -22.75 -12.74
CA TRP A 255 13.57 -22.78 -14.15
C TRP A 255 13.24 -24.13 -14.76
N VAL A 256 12.19 -24.17 -15.59
CA VAL A 256 11.74 -25.36 -16.31
C VAL A 256 12.29 -25.35 -17.73
N THR A 257 13.00 -26.40 -18.13
CA THR A 257 13.52 -26.59 -19.49
C THR A 257 12.98 -27.87 -20.09
N VAL A 258 12.43 -27.78 -21.31
CA VAL A 258 12.00 -28.93 -22.11
C VAL A 258 12.84 -28.99 -23.38
N SER A 259 13.47 -30.13 -23.62
CA SER A 259 14.17 -30.47 -24.87
C SER A 259 13.41 -31.60 -25.57
N SER A 260 12.70 -31.24 -26.64
CA SER A 260 11.92 -32.11 -27.50
C SER A 260 12.79 -33.07 -28.33
N VAL A 261 12.24 -34.22 -28.72
CA VAL A 261 12.90 -35.22 -29.58
C VAL A 261 13.26 -34.70 -30.98
N ASP A 262 12.63 -33.61 -31.43
CA ASP A 262 12.93 -32.92 -32.70
C ASP A 262 14.06 -31.87 -32.58
N GLY A 263 14.77 -31.84 -31.46
CA GLY A 263 15.82 -30.85 -31.19
C GLY A 263 15.28 -29.43 -30.89
N GLY A 264 13.96 -29.25 -30.72
CA GLY A 264 13.41 -28.02 -30.18
C GLY A 264 13.63 -27.94 -28.66
N GLN A 265 14.23 -26.85 -28.18
CA GLN A 265 14.37 -26.57 -26.75
C GLN A 265 13.64 -25.28 -26.39
N GLN A 266 12.95 -25.26 -25.24
CA GLN A 266 12.38 -24.06 -24.62
C GLN A 266 12.68 -24.08 -23.12
N THR A 267 12.81 -22.90 -22.52
CA THR A 267 12.98 -22.71 -21.08
C THR A 267 12.04 -21.60 -20.62
N MET A 268 11.37 -21.82 -19.49
CA MET A 268 10.54 -20.81 -18.81
C MET A 268 10.98 -20.66 -17.35
N PHE A 269 10.75 -19.46 -16.80
CA PHE A 269 10.98 -19.12 -15.41
C PHE A 269 9.65 -18.81 -14.73
N ASP A 270 9.53 -19.20 -13.47
CA ASP A 270 8.42 -18.88 -12.57
C ASP A 270 8.96 -18.50 -11.18
N ASP A 271 8.36 -17.49 -10.57
CA ASP A 271 8.60 -17.04 -9.19
C ASP A 271 7.28 -16.80 -8.43
N SER A 272 6.15 -17.30 -8.95
CA SER A 272 4.80 -16.99 -8.46
C SER A 272 4.40 -17.69 -7.15
N THR A 273 5.20 -18.63 -6.66
CA THR A 273 4.88 -19.45 -5.48
C THR A 273 5.52 -18.89 -4.19
N PRO A 274 4.80 -18.14 -3.34
CA PRO A 274 5.36 -17.62 -2.08
C PRO A 274 5.62 -18.72 -1.04
N VAL A 275 6.69 -18.53 -0.27
CA VAL A 275 7.19 -19.41 0.79
C VAL A 275 7.29 -18.60 2.08
N HIS A 276 6.33 -18.74 2.98
CA HIS A 276 6.32 -18.04 4.27
C HIS A 276 6.42 -19.05 5.41
N LYS A 277 7.31 -18.83 6.39
CA LYS A 277 7.36 -19.67 7.60
C LYS A 277 6.15 -19.42 8.51
N GLN A 278 5.68 -18.17 8.56
CA GLN A 278 4.37 -17.81 9.13
C GLN A 278 3.33 -17.72 8.00
N LEU A 279 2.56 -18.79 7.81
CA LEU A 279 1.59 -18.94 6.71
C LEU A 279 0.48 -17.85 6.68
N ILE A 280 0.18 -17.24 7.83
CA ILE A 280 -0.93 -16.28 7.98
C ILE A 280 -0.36 -14.88 8.21
N ASP A 281 -0.72 -13.95 7.32
CA ASP A 281 -0.42 -12.53 7.46
C ASP A 281 -1.61 -11.81 8.10
N ILE A 282 -1.33 -10.89 9.03
CA ILE A 282 -2.35 -10.15 9.80
C ILE A 282 -2.08 -8.65 9.67
N LYS A 283 -3.09 -7.90 9.22
CA LYS A 283 -3.01 -6.45 8.97
C LYS A 283 -4.21 -5.73 9.56
N TYR A 284 -4.02 -4.49 10.02
CA TYR A 284 -5.15 -3.60 10.26
C TYR A 284 -5.74 -3.16 8.92
N SER A 285 -7.06 -3.29 8.76
CA SER A 285 -7.75 -2.83 7.55
C SER A 285 -7.67 -1.30 7.42
N LYS A 286 -7.78 -0.79 6.19
CA LYS A 286 -7.72 0.66 5.86
C LYS A 286 -8.81 1.48 6.55
N ASP A 287 -9.91 0.85 6.96
CA ASP A 287 -10.99 1.49 7.70
C ASP A 287 -10.63 1.78 9.17
N THR A 288 -9.75 0.97 9.76
CA THR A 288 -9.29 1.11 11.15
C THR A 288 -8.53 2.41 11.34
N ARG A 289 -9.14 3.35 12.08
CA ARG A 289 -8.56 4.67 12.33
C ARG A 289 -7.39 4.57 13.32
N LYS A 290 -6.26 5.19 13.00
CA LYS A 290 -5.10 5.28 13.89
C LYS A 290 -5.32 6.19 15.11
N GLN A 291 -6.42 6.95 15.11
CA GLN A 291 -6.82 7.86 16.19
C GLN A 291 -8.04 7.30 16.92
N PHE A 292 -8.00 7.37 18.25
CA PHE A 292 -9.13 7.08 19.13
C PHE A 292 -9.68 8.37 19.77
N LYS A 293 -10.79 8.26 20.51
CA LYS A 293 -11.32 9.33 21.36
C LYS A 293 -11.37 8.82 22.81
N PRO A 294 -10.65 9.44 23.77
CA PRO A 294 -10.72 9.04 25.17
C PRO A 294 -12.17 9.10 25.69
N GLY A 295 -12.56 8.14 26.52
CA GLY A 295 -13.91 8.01 27.07
C GLY A 295 -14.97 7.42 26.12
N LEU A 296 -14.60 7.02 24.89
CA LEU A 296 -15.51 6.38 23.93
C LEU A 296 -15.01 4.96 23.53
N PRO A 297 -15.91 4.09 23.03
CA PRO A 297 -15.51 2.81 22.46
C PRO A 297 -14.64 3.00 21.21
N TYR A 298 -13.64 2.14 21.04
CA TYR A 298 -12.81 2.09 19.84
C TYR A 298 -13.04 0.78 19.08
N LYS A 299 -13.61 0.90 17.88
CA LYS A 299 -13.89 -0.22 16.98
C LYS A 299 -12.80 -0.29 15.90
N GLY A 300 -12.28 -1.48 15.63
CA GLY A 300 -11.30 -1.74 14.60
C GLY A 300 -11.59 -3.03 13.82
N MET A 301 -10.98 -3.15 12.65
CA MET A 301 -11.05 -4.32 11.79
C MET A 301 -9.65 -4.77 11.38
N ILE A 302 -9.43 -6.08 11.46
CA ILE A 302 -8.21 -6.76 11.01
C ILE A 302 -8.54 -7.66 9.82
N GLU A 303 -7.61 -7.70 8.88
CA GLU A 303 -7.59 -8.56 7.70
C GLU A 303 -6.56 -9.66 7.94
N VAL A 304 -6.95 -10.89 7.63
CA VAL A 304 -6.23 -12.13 7.93
C VAL A 304 -6.19 -12.94 6.64
N THR A 305 -5.00 -13.09 6.05
CA THR A 305 -4.83 -13.62 4.68
C THR A 305 -3.72 -14.66 4.60
N TYR A 306 -3.84 -15.55 3.62
CA TYR A 306 -2.76 -16.44 3.17
C TYR A 306 -1.70 -15.67 2.34
N PRO A 307 -0.56 -16.29 1.97
CA PRO A 307 0.54 -15.60 1.28
C PRO A 307 0.18 -15.06 -0.11
N ASP A 308 -0.77 -15.70 -0.78
CA ASP A 308 -1.36 -15.28 -2.07
C ASP A 308 -2.34 -14.10 -1.95
N GLY A 309 -2.62 -13.64 -0.72
CA GLY A 309 -3.61 -12.60 -0.43
C GLY A 309 -5.06 -13.11 -0.33
N SER A 310 -5.30 -14.42 -0.46
CA SER A 310 -6.64 -15.00 -0.29
C SER A 310 -7.10 -14.95 1.19
N PRO A 311 -8.41 -14.84 1.45
CA PRO A 311 -8.94 -14.70 2.81
C PRO A 311 -8.74 -15.97 3.64
N ALA A 312 -8.06 -15.85 4.78
CA ALA A 312 -7.88 -16.97 5.71
C ALA A 312 -9.04 -17.01 6.70
N GLU A 313 -9.85 -18.07 6.64
CA GLU A 313 -11.07 -18.27 7.45
C GLU A 313 -10.82 -19.23 8.63
N GLY A 314 -11.59 -19.08 9.71
CA GLY A 314 -11.49 -19.93 10.90
C GLY A 314 -10.26 -19.67 11.77
N VAL A 315 -9.45 -18.66 11.45
CA VAL A 315 -8.23 -18.35 12.19
C VAL A 315 -8.59 -17.66 13.50
N GLN A 316 -8.25 -18.30 14.62
CA GLN A 316 -8.24 -17.66 15.93
C GLN A 316 -7.12 -16.62 16.01
N VAL A 317 -7.47 -15.40 16.40
CA VAL A 317 -6.55 -14.26 16.58
C VAL A 317 -6.88 -13.55 17.89
N ARG A 318 -5.85 -13.21 18.67
CA ARG A 318 -5.98 -12.48 19.92
C ARG A 318 -5.58 -11.03 19.70
N VAL A 319 -6.46 -10.11 20.11
CA VAL A 319 -6.21 -8.67 20.15
C VAL A 319 -5.92 -8.29 21.60
N LYS A 320 -4.76 -7.71 21.84
CA LYS A 320 -4.33 -7.17 23.14
C LYS A 320 -4.15 -5.66 23.01
N ALA A 321 -4.69 -4.90 23.97
CA ALA A 321 -4.64 -3.45 23.98
C ALA A 321 -4.17 -2.95 25.35
N GLU A 322 -3.01 -2.29 25.41
CA GLU A 322 -2.48 -1.67 26.63
C GLU A 322 -2.89 -0.21 26.67
N LEU A 323 -3.75 0.14 27.63
CA LEU A 323 -4.51 1.40 27.65
C LEU A 323 -3.87 2.49 28.53
N THR A 324 -3.09 2.09 29.54
CA THR A 324 -2.35 2.99 30.44
C THR A 324 -1.16 2.26 31.06
N PRO A 325 -0.05 2.95 31.45
CA PRO A 325 1.11 2.36 32.17
C PRO A 325 0.85 1.82 33.59
N LYS A 326 -0.40 1.57 33.96
CA LYS A 326 -0.84 1.01 35.25
C LYS A 326 -1.80 -0.15 35.00
N ASP A 327 -1.33 -1.13 34.23
CA ASP A 327 -1.88 -2.47 34.05
C ASP A 327 -3.33 -2.59 33.53
N ASN A 328 -3.86 -1.57 32.85
CA ASN A 328 -5.10 -1.68 32.09
C ASN A 328 -4.84 -2.35 30.73
N ILE A 329 -4.85 -3.69 30.71
CA ILE A 329 -4.73 -4.52 29.50
C ILE A 329 -6.11 -5.09 29.13
N TYR A 330 -6.66 -4.65 28.00
CA TYR A 330 -7.82 -5.31 27.39
C TYR A 330 -7.34 -6.45 26.49
N THR A 331 -8.00 -7.60 26.55
CA THR A 331 -7.72 -8.77 25.68
C THR A 331 -9.04 -9.28 25.09
N SER A 332 -9.02 -9.65 23.80
CA SER A 332 -10.16 -10.19 23.08
C SER A 332 -9.72 -11.31 22.13
N GLU A 333 -10.53 -12.35 21.99
CA GLU A 333 -10.28 -13.47 21.09
C GLU A 333 -11.35 -13.52 20.01
N LEU A 334 -10.92 -13.62 18.76
CA LEU A 334 -11.74 -13.47 17.58
C LEU A 334 -11.45 -14.60 16.60
N VAL A 335 -12.43 -14.93 15.76
CA VAL A 335 -12.28 -15.90 14.68
C VAL A 335 -12.49 -15.17 13.36
N SER A 336 -11.57 -15.31 12.41
CA SER A 336 -11.71 -14.72 11.08
C SER A 336 -12.86 -15.35 10.30
N ARG A 337 -13.67 -14.51 9.66
CA ARG A 337 -14.75 -14.88 8.73
C ARG A 337 -14.54 -14.11 7.44
N ASN A 338 -14.54 -14.79 6.29
CA ASN A 338 -14.15 -14.20 4.99
C ASN A 338 -12.85 -13.36 5.09
N GLY A 339 -11.82 -13.89 5.77
CA GLY A 339 -10.52 -13.23 5.96
C GLY A 339 -10.55 -11.96 6.81
N LYS A 340 -11.61 -11.70 7.58
CA LYS A 340 -11.73 -10.49 8.43
C LYS A 340 -12.20 -10.82 9.84
N ALA A 341 -11.78 -10.00 10.80
CA ALA A 341 -12.36 -9.97 12.15
C ALA A 341 -12.47 -8.52 12.64
N THR A 342 -13.52 -8.24 13.41
CA THR A 342 -13.80 -6.92 14.00
C THR A 342 -13.67 -6.97 15.50
N PHE A 343 -13.01 -5.97 16.10
CA PHE A 343 -12.81 -5.85 17.54
C PHE A 343 -13.36 -4.53 18.06
N GLU A 344 -13.73 -4.51 19.34
CA GLU A 344 -14.21 -3.31 20.03
C GLU A 344 -13.65 -3.25 21.45
N ILE A 345 -12.89 -2.19 21.72
CA ILE A 345 -12.44 -1.82 23.07
C ILE A 345 -13.57 -0.99 23.69
N PRO A 346 -14.30 -1.45 24.71
CA PRO A 346 -15.55 -0.83 25.15
C PRO A 346 -15.41 0.61 25.68
N SER A 347 -14.26 0.93 26.28
CA SER A 347 -13.91 2.29 26.69
C SER A 347 -12.40 2.43 26.78
N ILE A 348 -11.85 3.50 26.23
CA ILE A 348 -10.45 3.89 26.45
C ILE A 348 -10.41 4.94 27.57
N PRO A 349 -9.59 4.78 28.62
CA PRO A 349 -9.53 5.72 29.74
C PRO A 349 -9.31 7.18 29.30
N THR A 350 -9.96 8.13 29.98
CA THR A 350 -9.88 9.57 29.64
C THR A 350 -8.47 10.15 29.77
N ALA A 351 -7.60 9.52 30.55
CA ALA A 351 -6.19 9.87 30.70
C ALA A 351 -5.25 9.19 29.69
N ALA A 352 -5.74 8.28 28.83
CA ALA A 352 -4.92 7.57 27.86
C ALA A 352 -4.50 8.50 26.71
N GLN A 353 -3.19 8.73 26.57
CA GLN A 353 -2.59 9.51 25.47
C GLN A 353 -2.18 8.62 24.28
N TYR A 354 -1.98 7.34 24.55
CA TYR A 354 -1.62 6.30 23.58
C TYR A 354 -2.30 5.00 23.98
N VAL A 355 -2.48 4.11 23.00
CA VAL A 355 -2.90 2.73 23.20
C VAL A 355 -1.98 1.85 22.36
N TRP A 356 -1.32 0.87 22.97
CA TRP A 356 -0.52 -0.11 22.24
C TRP A 356 -1.42 -1.27 21.82
N LEU A 357 -1.53 -1.54 20.52
CA LEU A 357 -2.41 -2.57 19.96
C LEU A 357 -1.59 -3.69 19.32
N GLU A 358 -1.64 -4.87 19.93
CA GLU A 358 -0.99 -6.09 19.45
C GLU A 358 -2.06 -7.06 18.94
N VAL A 359 -1.86 -7.59 17.73
CA VAL A 359 -2.70 -8.64 17.17
C VAL A 359 -1.81 -9.79 16.71
N PHE A 360 -2.07 -10.98 17.23
CA PHE A 360 -1.30 -12.17 16.91
C PHE A 360 -2.20 -13.41 16.85
N LYS A 361 -1.78 -14.39 16.05
CA LYS A 361 -2.24 -15.76 16.19
C LYS A 361 -1.41 -16.41 17.29
N GLU A 362 -2.05 -17.05 18.27
CA GLU A 362 -1.33 -17.97 19.16
C GLU A 362 -1.07 -19.28 18.39
N LEU A 363 0.20 -19.67 18.31
CA LEU A 363 0.58 -20.99 17.84
C LEU A 363 0.55 -21.93 19.05
N ALA A 364 0.13 -23.19 18.84
CA ALA A 364 -0.02 -24.16 19.93
C ALA A 364 1.29 -24.32 20.73
N GLU A 365 1.18 -24.56 22.04
CA GLU A 365 2.35 -24.75 22.90
C GLU A 365 3.16 -25.95 22.40
N PHE A 366 4.36 -25.68 21.89
CA PHE A 366 5.31 -26.69 21.47
C PHE A 366 5.96 -27.27 22.73
N ASP A 367 5.62 -28.50 23.12
CA ASP A 367 6.30 -29.13 24.25
C ASP A 367 7.73 -29.49 23.86
N VAL A 368 8.69 -29.02 24.65
CA VAL A 368 10.11 -29.13 24.35
C VAL A 368 10.65 -30.50 24.78
N SER A 369 9.89 -31.29 25.54
CA SER A 369 10.26 -32.66 25.93
C SER A 369 10.43 -33.61 24.75
N ASP A 370 9.57 -33.49 23.74
CA ASP A 370 9.50 -34.47 22.64
C ASP A 370 10.67 -34.30 21.65
N ALA A 371 11.31 -33.13 21.64
CA ALA A 371 12.45 -32.83 20.77
C ALA A 371 13.75 -33.56 21.17
N PHE A 372 13.83 -34.14 22.38
CA PHE A 372 15.06 -34.74 22.93
C PHE A 372 14.98 -36.25 23.19
N GLY A 373 13.83 -36.89 22.95
CA GLY A 373 13.71 -38.36 22.91
C GLY A 373 14.13 -39.12 24.18
N VAL A 374 14.07 -38.47 25.35
CA VAL A 374 14.56 -39.05 26.62
C VAL A 374 13.62 -40.17 27.10
N PRO A 375 14.11 -41.41 27.31
CA PRO A 375 13.31 -42.50 27.88
C PRO A 375 12.80 -42.17 29.28
N LYS A 376 11.61 -42.67 29.65
CA LYS A 376 10.91 -42.25 30.87
C LYS A 376 11.36 -42.93 32.17
N ASP A 377 12.21 -43.94 32.08
CA ASP A 377 12.68 -44.73 33.22
C ASP A 377 14.22 -44.76 33.27
N GLU A 378 14.81 -43.91 34.13
CA GLU A 378 15.83 -44.30 35.14
C GLU A 378 16.38 -43.09 35.93
N GLY A 379 16.72 -43.32 37.21
CA GLY A 379 17.93 -42.75 37.83
C GLY A 379 18.06 -41.24 38.08
N HIS A 380 17.33 -40.73 39.08
CA HIS A 380 17.62 -39.51 39.88
C HIS A 380 18.91 -38.69 39.57
N PHE A 381 18.76 -37.45 39.10
CA PHE A 381 19.78 -36.39 39.27
C PHE A 381 19.16 -35.03 39.65
N TRP A 382 19.91 -34.22 40.42
CA TRP A 382 19.38 -33.08 41.17
C TRP A 382 19.55 -31.73 40.47
N TRP A 383 18.45 -31.10 40.03
CA TRP A 383 18.33 -29.64 39.90
C TRP A 383 16.88 -29.19 40.17
N PRO A 384 16.64 -28.19 41.05
CA PRO A 384 15.29 -27.71 41.32
C PRO A 384 14.81 -26.69 40.27
N GLY A 385 13.88 -27.12 39.42
CA GLY A 385 12.92 -26.25 38.73
C GLY A 385 13.42 -25.43 37.53
N LEU A 386 13.16 -25.92 36.32
CA LEU A 386 13.14 -25.08 35.10
C LEU A 386 12.24 -25.64 33.97
N SER A 387 10.99 -25.98 34.31
CA SER A 387 9.94 -26.36 33.35
C SER A 387 9.43 -25.14 32.54
N SER A 388 10.34 -24.51 31.78
CA SER A 388 10.08 -23.29 31.03
C SER A 388 9.26 -23.56 29.75
N ARG A 389 7.92 -23.53 29.86
CA ARG A 389 7.03 -23.39 28.70
C ARG A 389 7.29 -22.06 27.99
N ARG A 390 8.12 -22.08 26.94
CA ARG A 390 8.39 -20.90 26.11
C ARG A 390 7.25 -20.65 25.12
N ARG A 391 6.32 -19.77 25.47
CA ARG A 391 5.32 -19.22 24.54
C ARG A 391 6.02 -18.48 23.40
N ARG A 392 5.70 -18.82 22.15
CA ARG A 392 6.03 -17.99 20.96
C ARG A 392 4.78 -17.26 20.49
N SER A 393 4.77 -15.94 20.61
CA SER A 393 3.82 -15.06 19.93
C SER A 393 4.53 -14.32 18.78
N SER A 394 3.87 -14.22 17.62
CA SER A 394 4.35 -13.37 16.53
C SER A 394 4.03 -11.91 16.83
N VAL A 395 4.86 -11.25 17.62
CA VAL A 395 4.76 -9.80 17.85
C VAL A 395 5.16 -9.09 16.55
N PHE A 396 4.38 -8.10 16.12
CA PHE A 396 4.68 -7.25 14.96
C PHE A 396 5.13 -5.86 15.45
N PRO A 397 6.43 -5.64 15.72
CA PRO A 397 6.95 -4.33 16.13
C PRO A 397 7.00 -3.38 14.93
N TRP A 398 5.83 -2.83 14.56
CA TRP A 398 5.78 -1.69 13.65
C TRP A 398 6.34 -0.46 14.36
N HIS A 399 7.56 -0.07 13.97
CA HIS A 399 8.13 1.21 14.39
C HIS A 399 7.18 2.35 13.99
N TRP A 400 6.92 3.23 14.94
CA TRP A 400 6.18 4.46 14.72
C TRP A 400 7.09 5.45 14.00
N ASP A 401 6.94 5.59 12.68
CA ASP A 401 7.46 6.79 12.02
C ASP A 401 6.53 7.97 12.29
N ILE A 402 7.08 9.06 12.86
CA ILE A 402 6.33 10.30 13.05
C ILE A 402 6.16 10.96 11.68
N THR A 403 5.03 10.68 11.02
CA THR A 403 4.58 11.44 9.85
C THR A 403 4.29 12.88 10.28
N LYS A 404 5.30 13.75 10.15
CA LYS A 404 5.25 15.20 10.44
C LYS A 404 4.39 15.99 9.42
N ASP A 405 3.17 15.54 9.13
CA ASP A 405 2.23 16.28 8.27
C ASP A 405 0.76 16.11 8.69
N ALA A 406 0.44 16.71 9.83
CA ALA A 406 -0.94 17.03 10.24
C ALA A 406 -0.94 18.14 11.32
N ARG A 407 -0.39 19.33 11.02
CA ARG A 407 -0.57 20.49 11.91
C ARG A 407 -2.02 20.97 11.82
N PHE A 408 -2.84 20.63 12.81
CA PHE A 408 -4.26 21.00 12.87
C PHE A 408 -4.45 22.53 12.86
N ALA A 409 -4.99 23.07 11.76
CA ALA A 409 -5.27 24.49 11.59
C ALA A 409 -6.62 24.90 12.20
N PHE A 410 -6.83 24.61 13.50
CA PHE A 410 -8.08 24.92 14.21
C PHE A 410 -7.85 25.72 15.50
N THR A 411 -7.56 27.01 15.36
CA THR A 411 -7.52 27.97 16.47
C THR A 411 -8.90 28.56 16.76
N VAL A 412 -9.69 27.88 17.59
CA VAL A 412 -10.89 28.49 18.21
C VAL A 412 -10.43 29.46 19.30
N ARG A 413 -10.39 30.76 18.99
CA ARG A 413 -10.18 31.82 19.98
C ARG A 413 -11.52 32.25 20.58
N THR A 414 -11.78 31.84 21.81
CA THR A 414 -12.81 32.48 22.66
C THR A 414 -12.29 33.84 23.14
N SER A 415 -12.86 34.93 22.63
CA SER A 415 -12.53 36.29 23.07
C SER A 415 -13.19 36.60 24.43
N PRO A 416 -12.45 37.11 25.44
CA PRO A 416 -13.04 37.69 26.63
C PRO A 416 -13.79 38.99 26.31
N SER A 417 -14.88 39.25 27.05
CA SER A 417 -15.60 40.54 27.01
C SER A 417 -14.81 41.65 27.70
N PRO A 418 -15.02 42.93 27.35
CA PRO A 418 -14.21 44.04 27.86
C PRO A 418 -14.56 44.40 29.31
N ILE A 419 -13.55 44.76 30.10
CA ILE A 419 -13.71 45.44 31.39
C ILE A 419 -13.43 46.93 31.17
N PHE A 420 -14.40 47.79 31.50
CA PHE A 420 -14.30 49.24 31.38
C PHE A 420 -14.81 49.91 32.65
N GLN A 421 -13.89 50.38 33.49
CA GLN A 421 -14.05 51.41 34.54
C GLN A 421 -12.63 51.88 34.88
N LYS A 422 -12.33 53.18 34.74
CA LYS A 422 -12.36 54.19 35.82
C LYS A 422 -11.54 53.76 37.04
N THR A 423 -10.58 54.55 37.52
CA THR A 423 -10.41 56.02 37.38
C THR A 423 -9.28 56.46 36.47
#